data_AF-A0A7K0SJS9-F1
#
_entry.id   AF-A0A7K0SJS9-F1
#
_cell.length_a   1.000
_cell.length_b   1.000
_cell.length_c   1.000
_cell.angle_alpha   90.00
_cell.angle_beta   90.00
_cell.angle_gamma   90.00
#
_symmetry.space_group_name_H-M   'P 1'
#
loop_
_entity.id
_entity.type
_entity.pdbx_description
1 polymer ?
#
loop_
_entity_poly.entity_id
_entity_poly.type
_entity_poly.pdbx_seq_one_letter_code
_entity_poly.pdbx_strand_id
1 'polypeptide(L)'
;MSSANPETFSRDVVQSGRVESILDYASPSRPLYFRSGDREIVGIGEHTRWTASGPNRFATLARLWDAAVAVAPPAMRPYLHAIGSGSFDPNGEAFLIFPRVTIIRRGREITTVTAGSSGTEPENVRRTIGPVPVVDWPHIDSVYRDRVRTALGR
;
A
#
# COMPACT_ATOMS: atom_id res chain seq x y z
N MET A 1 14.70 -31.60 -14.53
CA MET A 1 13.39 -31.26 -13.94
C MET A 1 13.67 -30.24 -12.85
N SER A 2 13.35 -28.96 -13.09
CA SER A 2 13.63 -27.88 -12.13
C SER A 2 12.59 -27.97 -11.01
N SER A 3 13.02 -28.33 -9.80
CA SER A 3 12.17 -28.38 -8.63
C SER A 3 11.84 -26.93 -8.25
N ALA A 4 10.71 -26.41 -8.73
CA ALA A 4 10.22 -25.11 -8.30
C ALA A 4 9.98 -25.19 -6.79
N ASN A 5 10.71 -24.37 -6.03
CA ASN A 5 10.46 -24.23 -4.60
C ASN A 5 8.99 -23.84 -4.39
N PRO A 6 8.24 -24.50 -3.49
CA PRO A 6 6.84 -24.16 -3.27
C PRO A 6 6.73 -22.69 -2.84
N GLU A 7 5.83 -21.94 -3.48
CA GLU A 7 5.52 -20.58 -3.05
C GLU A 7 5.17 -20.58 -1.56
N THR A 8 5.92 -19.82 -0.79
CA THR A 8 5.75 -19.73 0.66
C THR A 8 4.80 -18.59 0.97
N PHE A 9 3.79 -18.85 1.81
CA PHE A 9 2.86 -17.84 2.29
C PHE A 9 2.88 -17.82 3.82
N SER A 10 2.91 -16.63 4.42
CA SER A 10 2.82 -16.48 5.88
C SER A 10 1.87 -15.37 6.28
N ARG A 11 1.33 -15.47 7.50
CA ARG A 11 0.43 -14.49 8.10
C ARG A 11 0.78 -14.27 9.57
N ASP A 12 0.93 -13.01 9.94
CA ASP A 12 1.13 -12.56 11.31
C ASP A 12 0.06 -11.55 11.71
N VAL A 13 -0.41 -11.59 12.95
CA VAL A 13 -1.45 -10.68 13.46
C VAL A 13 -0.97 -10.01 14.75
N VAL A 14 -1.07 -8.68 14.81
CA VAL A 14 -0.65 -7.87 15.95
C VAL A 14 -1.72 -6.84 16.29
N GLN A 15 -1.88 -6.52 17.58
CA GLN A 15 -2.76 -5.45 18.06
C GLN A 15 -2.04 -4.09 17.97
N SER A 16 -2.73 -3.04 17.49
CA SER A 16 -2.15 -1.75 17.05
C SER A 16 -1.52 -0.89 18.14
N GLY A 17 -1.43 -1.33 19.39
CA GLY A 17 -0.88 -0.55 20.51
C GLY A 17 0.57 -0.07 20.33
N ARG A 18 1.25 -0.48 19.24
CA ARG A 18 2.65 -0.12 18.90
C ARG A 18 2.84 0.45 17.49
N VAL A 19 1.80 0.58 16.66
CA VAL A 19 1.95 1.02 15.25
C VAL A 19 1.12 2.28 15.02
N GLU A 20 1.79 3.42 14.96
CA GLU A 20 1.15 4.73 14.77
C GLU A 20 0.45 4.80 13.39
N SER A 21 1.19 4.59 12.30
CA SER A 21 0.63 4.60 10.95
C SER A 21 1.15 3.42 10.12
N ILE A 22 0.26 2.68 9.45
CA ILE A 22 0.72 1.69 8.48
C ILE A 22 1.18 2.34 7.17
N LEU A 23 0.81 3.60 6.92
CA LEU A 23 1.23 4.35 5.74
C LEU A 23 2.75 4.56 5.70
N ASP A 24 3.42 4.54 6.85
CA ASP A 24 4.87 4.70 6.96
C ASP A 24 5.64 3.55 6.28
N TYR A 25 4.96 2.42 6.00
CA TYR A 25 5.52 1.29 5.26
C TYR A 25 5.34 1.42 3.74
N ALA A 26 4.56 2.39 3.25
CA ALA A 26 4.34 2.56 1.82
C ALA A 26 5.61 3.11 1.16
N SER A 27 5.98 2.55 0.01
CA SER A 27 7.09 3.10 -0.77
C SER A 27 6.75 4.53 -1.26
N PRO A 28 7.59 5.54 -0.97
CA PRO A 28 7.31 6.91 -1.38
C PRO A 28 7.42 7.11 -2.89
N SER A 29 8.21 6.29 -3.60
CA SER A 29 8.38 6.38 -5.05
C SER A 29 7.33 5.57 -5.83
N ARG A 30 6.77 4.52 -5.21
CA ARG A 30 5.78 3.62 -5.83
C ARG A 30 4.76 3.17 -4.77
N PRO A 31 3.88 4.07 -4.31
CA PRO A 31 2.97 3.74 -3.22
C PRO A 31 1.91 2.73 -3.67
N LEU A 32 1.81 1.62 -2.94
CA LEU A 32 0.70 0.68 -3.02
C LEU A 32 -0.13 0.85 -1.76
N TYR A 33 -1.07 1.79 -1.80
CA TYR A 33 -1.91 2.12 -0.65
C TYR A 33 -3.37 2.20 -1.05
N PHE A 34 -4.23 1.63 -0.21
CA PHE A 34 -5.67 1.71 -0.34
C PHE A 34 -6.32 1.95 1.02
N ARG A 35 -7.28 2.86 1.09
CA ARG A 35 -8.10 3.09 2.28
C ARG A 35 -9.57 3.20 1.91
N SER A 36 -10.41 2.50 2.65
CA SER A 36 -11.86 2.60 2.55
C SER A 36 -12.47 2.36 3.93
N GLY A 37 -13.15 3.37 4.48
CA GLY A 37 -13.71 3.31 5.82
C GLY A 37 -12.64 3.05 6.90
N ASP A 38 -12.83 1.97 7.65
CA ASP A 38 -11.95 1.49 8.72
C ASP A 38 -10.85 0.52 8.24
N ARG A 39 -10.82 0.24 6.93
CA ARG A 39 -9.83 -0.64 6.30
C ARG A 39 -8.73 0.18 5.62
N GLU A 40 -7.49 -0.10 5.99
CA GLU A 40 -6.30 0.41 5.31
C GLU A 40 -5.44 -0.78 4.85
N ILE A 41 -4.85 -0.67 3.67
CA ILE A 41 -4.00 -1.70 3.07
C ILE A 41 -2.76 -1.01 2.51
N VAL A 42 -1.59 -1.51 2.88
CA VAL A 42 -0.29 -1.12 2.31
C VAL A 42 0.38 -2.35 1.70
N GLY A 43 0.79 -2.24 0.45
CA GLY A 43 1.64 -3.20 -0.24
C GLY A 43 3.10 -2.79 -0.21
N ILE A 44 4.00 -3.73 0.05
CA ILE A 44 5.45 -3.55 0.03
C ILE A 44 6.03 -4.53 -1.00
N GLY A 45 6.80 -3.98 -1.94
CA GLY A 45 7.39 -4.73 -3.05
C GLY A 45 6.34 -5.28 -4.03
N GLU A 46 6.82 -5.79 -5.17
CA GLU A 46 5.98 -6.42 -6.19
C GLU A 46 6.29 -7.93 -6.23
N HIS A 47 5.27 -8.76 -5.96
CA HIS A 47 5.33 -10.21 -6.21
C HIS A 47 5.04 -10.47 -7.67
N THR A 48 3.94 -9.90 -8.16
CA THR A 48 3.52 -9.99 -9.55
C THR A 48 2.83 -8.70 -9.97
N ARG A 49 3.06 -8.29 -11.22
CA ARG A 49 2.35 -7.19 -11.88
C ARG A 49 1.72 -7.73 -13.16
N TRP A 50 0.44 -7.47 -13.33
CA TRP A 50 -0.28 -7.73 -14.57
C TRP A 50 -0.73 -6.42 -15.20
N THR A 51 -0.71 -6.36 -16.51
CA THR A 51 -1.20 -5.23 -17.32
C THR A 51 -2.11 -5.78 -18.41
N ALA A 52 -3.19 -5.06 -18.71
CA ALA A 52 -4.10 -5.39 -19.79
C ALA A 52 -4.68 -4.11 -20.40
N SER A 53 -5.03 -4.15 -21.68
CA SER A 53 -5.62 -3.01 -22.40
C SER A 53 -6.90 -3.42 -23.12
N GLY A 54 -7.68 -2.44 -23.56
CA GLY A 54 -8.92 -2.67 -24.28
C GLY A 54 -10.15 -2.83 -23.36
N PRO A 55 -11.33 -3.04 -23.97
CA PRO A 55 -12.61 -3.06 -23.26
C PRO A 55 -12.69 -4.18 -22.21
N ASN A 56 -11.95 -5.27 -22.41
CA ASN A 56 -11.95 -6.44 -21.52
C ASN A 56 -10.77 -6.46 -20.52
N ARG A 57 -10.07 -5.33 -20.33
CA ARG A 57 -8.87 -5.27 -19.48
C ARG A 57 -9.11 -5.71 -18.04
N PHE A 58 -10.19 -5.24 -17.40
CA PHE A 58 -10.50 -5.60 -16.02
C PHE A 58 -10.90 -7.07 -15.87
N ALA A 59 -11.65 -7.63 -16.83
CA ALA A 59 -11.98 -9.05 -16.85
C ALA A 59 -10.72 -9.92 -17.02
N THR A 60 -9.78 -9.46 -17.84
CA THR A 60 -8.48 -10.13 -18.04
C THR A 60 -7.67 -10.13 -16.75
N LEU A 61 -7.57 -8.98 -16.07
CA LEU A 61 -6.86 -8.86 -14.79
C LEU A 61 -7.53 -9.68 -13.68
N ALA A 62 -8.86 -9.71 -13.63
CA ALA A 62 -9.61 -10.52 -12.67
C ALA A 62 -9.30 -12.02 -12.85
N ARG A 63 -9.28 -12.53 -14.08
CA ARG A 63 -8.92 -13.92 -14.35
C ARG A 63 -7.48 -14.27 -13.94
N LEU A 64 -6.54 -13.36 -14.19
CA LEU A 64 -5.14 -13.52 -13.77
C LEU A 64 -5.02 -13.55 -12.24
N TRP A 65 -5.77 -12.69 -11.57
CA TRP A 65 -5.85 -12.67 -10.12
C TRP A 65 -6.46 -13.96 -9.55
N ASP A 66 -7.59 -14.41 -10.08
CA ASP A 66 -8.25 -15.65 -9.63
C ASP A 66 -7.33 -16.86 -9.78
N ALA A 67 -6.58 -16.94 -10.88
CA ALA A 67 -5.57 -17.98 -11.09
C ALA A 67 -4.45 -17.93 -10.05
N ALA A 68 -3.97 -16.74 -9.69
CA ALA A 68 -2.94 -16.56 -8.66
C ALA A 68 -3.46 -16.90 -7.24
N VAL A 69 -4.72 -16.56 -6.93
CA VAL A 69 -5.34 -16.92 -5.65
C VAL A 69 -5.59 -18.42 -5.55
N ALA A 70 -5.91 -19.08 -6.67
CA ALA A 70 -6.19 -20.51 -6.71
C ALA A 70 -4.98 -21.39 -6.30
N VAL A 71 -3.75 -20.94 -6.59
CA VAL A 71 -2.53 -21.67 -6.20
C VAL A 71 -2.17 -21.49 -4.73
N ALA A 72 -2.67 -20.44 -4.07
CA ALA A 72 -2.40 -20.20 -2.66
C ALA A 72 -3.18 -21.18 -1.75
N PRO A 73 -2.63 -21.50 -0.55
CA PRO A 73 -3.32 -22.31 0.44
C PRO A 73 -4.71 -21.74 0.77
N PRO A 74 -5.77 -22.56 0.89
CA PRO A 74 -7.13 -22.07 1.14
C PRO A 74 -7.25 -21.13 2.35
N ALA A 75 -6.48 -21.38 3.41
CA ALA A 75 -6.45 -20.54 4.62
C ALA A 75 -5.86 -19.14 4.40
N MET A 76 -5.06 -18.94 3.34
CA MET A 76 -4.41 -17.67 3.03
C MET A 76 -5.24 -16.78 2.10
N ARG A 77 -6.08 -17.37 1.23
CA ARG A 77 -6.83 -16.66 0.18
C ARG A 77 -7.62 -15.43 0.68
N PRO A 78 -8.31 -15.45 1.84
CA PRO A 78 -9.05 -14.28 2.33
C PRO A 78 -8.17 -13.06 2.67
N TYR A 79 -6.87 -13.27 2.82
CA TYR A 79 -5.90 -12.25 3.22
C TYR A 79 -5.06 -11.73 2.05
N LEU A 80 -5.15 -12.36 0.88
CA LEU A 80 -4.44 -11.90 -0.32
C LEU A 80 -5.15 -10.67 -0.90
N HIS A 81 -4.37 -9.66 -1.24
CA HIS A 81 -4.86 -8.43 -1.84
C HIS A 81 -4.00 -8.06 -3.04
N ALA A 82 -4.65 -7.54 -4.08
CA ALA A 82 -3.98 -6.87 -5.16
C ALA A 82 -4.51 -5.44 -5.28
N ILE A 83 -3.63 -4.50 -5.61
CA ILE A 83 -3.94 -3.08 -5.78
C ILE A 83 -3.66 -2.72 -7.23
N GLY A 84 -4.60 -2.04 -7.86
CA GLY A 84 -4.55 -1.73 -9.27
C GLY A 84 -5.18 -0.39 -9.59
N SER A 85 -4.95 0.07 -10.81
CA SER A 85 -5.61 1.24 -11.38
C SER A 85 -5.75 1.07 -12.88
N GLY A 86 -6.57 1.88 -13.52
CA GLY A 86 -6.75 1.86 -14.96
C GLY A 86 -7.26 3.18 -15.51
N SER A 87 -7.02 3.36 -16.80
CA SER A 87 -7.55 4.49 -17.56
C SER A 87 -9.08 4.46 -17.60
N PHE A 88 -9.68 5.65 -17.60
CA PHE A 88 -11.12 5.83 -17.85
C PHE A 88 -11.51 5.54 -19.30
N ASP A 89 -10.56 5.63 -20.25
CA ASP A 89 -10.80 5.22 -21.63
C ASP A 89 -11.10 3.70 -21.67
N PRO A 90 -12.26 3.28 -22.22
CA PRO A 90 -12.57 1.87 -22.41
C PRO A 90 -11.52 1.09 -23.20
N ASN A 91 -10.73 1.74 -24.06
CA ASN A 91 -9.65 1.11 -24.82
C ASN A 91 -8.27 1.24 -24.14
N GLY A 92 -8.18 2.00 -23.06
CA GLY A 92 -6.92 2.29 -22.37
C GLY A 92 -6.35 1.10 -21.58
N GLU A 93 -5.23 1.35 -20.91
CA GLU A 93 -4.53 0.36 -20.09
C GLU A 93 -5.10 0.30 -18.65
N ALA A 94 -5.04 -0.88 -18.03
CA ALA A 94 -5.17 -1.08 -16.61
C ALA A 94 -4.07 -2.03 -16.11
N PHE A 95 -3.73 -1.91 -14.83
CA PHE A 95 -2.77 -2.78 -14.17
C PHE A 95 -3.29 -3.26 -12.81
N LEU A 96 -2.76 -4.39 -12.37
CA LEU A 96 -3.02 -4.97 -11.05
C LEU A 96 -1.70 -5.49 -10.48
N ILE A 97 -1.39 -5.12 -9.24
CA ILE A 97 -0.15 -5.48 -8.55
C ILE A 97 -0.52 -6.32 -7.32
N PHE A 98 0.03 -7.53 -7.27
CA PHE A 98 0.04 -8.38 -6.08
C PHE A 98 1.34 -8.11 -5.30
N PRO A 99 1.30 -7.52 -4.10
CA PRO A 99 2.50 -7.18 -3.33
C PRO A 99 3.20 -8.41 -2.74
N ARG A 100 4.49 -8.29 -2.42
CA ARG A 100 5.21 -9.35 -1.66
C ARG A 100 4.76 -9.38 -0.21
N VAL A 101 4.60 -8.21 0.39
CA VAL A 101 4.07 -8.07 1.74
C VAL A 101 2.86 -7.15 1.70
N THR A 102 1.77 -7.56 2.34
CA THR A 102 0.58 -6.75 2.53
C THR A 102 0.36 -6.52 4.02
N ILE A 103 0.30 -5.27 4.45
CA ILE A 103 -0.10 -4.86 5.80
C ILE A 103 -1.54 -4.36 5.73
N ILE A 104 -2.42 -5.01 6.47
CA ILE A 104 -3.86 -4.74 6.50
C ILE A 104 -4.20 -4.25 7.90
N ARG A 105 -4.74 -3.05 8.01
CA ARG A 105 -5.32 -2.54 9.25
C ARG A 105 -6.85 -2.58 9.16
N ARG A 106 -7.49 -3.14 10.19
CA ARG A 106 -8.94 -3.08 10.42
C ARG A 106 -9.19 -2.66 11.86
N GLY A 107 -9.52 -1.39 12.07
CA GLY A 107 -9.58 -0.81 13.41
C GLY A 107 -8.23 -0.93 14.13
N ARG A 108 -8.18 -1.70 15.23
CA ARG A 108 -6.97 -1.95 16.02
C ARG A 108 -6.20 -3.21 15.61
N GLU A 109 -6.75 -4.03 14.73
CA GLU A 109 -6.07 -5.23 14.25
C GLU A 109 -5.16 -4.89 13.07
N ILE A 110 -3.92 -5.35 13.11
CA ILE A 110 -2.97 -5.28 12.01
C ILE A 110 -2.59 -6.71 11.61
N THR A 111 -2.87 -7.07 10.37
CA THR A 111 -2.45 -8.34 9.77
C THR A 111 -1.36 -8.08 8.75
N THR A 112 -0.24 -8.81 8.85
CA THR A 112 0.82 -8.83 7.84
C THR A 112 0.73 -10.14 7.09
N VAL A 113 0.78 -10.08 5.76
CA VAL A 113 0.70 -11.22 4.86
C VAL A 113 1.91 -11.19 3.95
N THR A 114 2.68 -12.28 3.88
CA THR A 114 3.82 -12.39 2.97
C THR A 114 3.53 -13.45 1.92
N ALA A 115 3.82 -13.14 0.66
CA ALA A 115 3.73 -14.01 -0.50
C ALA A 115 5.12 -14.16 -1.16
N GLY A 116 5.57 -15.41 -1.31
CA GLY A 116 6.88 -15.77 -1.84
C GLY A 116 7.95 -15.98 -0.75
N SER A 117 9.13 -16.46 -1.15
CA SER A 117 10.24 -16.68 -0.22
C SER A 117 10.77 -15.36 0.35
N SER A 118 10.92 -15.33 1.69
CA SER A 118 11.50 -14.25 2.50
C SER A 118 13.01 -14.04 2.30
N GLY A 119 13.61 -14.62 1.24
CA GLY A 119 15.07 -14.63 1.01
C GLY A 119 15.67 -13.30 0.56
N THR A 120 14.83 -12.34 0.19
CA THR A 120 15.19 -10.92 0.16
C THR A 120 14.32 -10.28 1.22
N GLU A 121 14.93 -9.97 2.37
CA GLU A 121 14.37 -9.02 3.32
C GLU A 121 13.81 -7.86 2.49
N PRO A 122 12.51 -7.51 2.61
CA PRO A 122 12.01 -6.33 1.95
C PRO A 122 12.92 -5.20 2.42
N GLU A 123 13.53 -4.48 1.48
CA GLU A 123 14.45 -3.38 1.77
C GLU A 123 13.72 -2.43 2.72
N ASN A 124 13.95 -2.65 4.00
CA ASN A 124 13.30 -1.94 5.07
C ASN A 124 14.14 -0.69 5.16
N VAL A 125 13.92 0.22 4.21
CA VAL A 125 14.35 1.61 4.34
C VAL A 125 13.45 2.21 5.43
N ARG A 126 13.54 1.68 6.66
CA ARG A 126 13.44 2.50 7.83
C ARG A 126 14.52 3.54 7.61
N ARG A 127 14.11 4.70 7.10
CA ARG A 127 14.84 5.90 7.46
C ARG A 127 14.81 5.89 8.97
N THR A 128 15.97 5.65 9.58
CA THR A 128 16.36 6.47 10.71
C THR A 128 16.09 7.88 10.23
N ILE A 129 14.98 8.47 10.67
CA ILE A 129 14.75 9.89 10.50
C ILE A 129 15.90 10.48 11.31
N GLY A 130 17.01 10.76 10.63
CA GLY A 130 18.03 11.64 11.18
C GLY A 130 17.30 12.89 11.67
N PRO A 131 17.72 13.46 12.80
CA PRO A 131 16.97 14.51 13.48
C PRO A 131 16.47 15.50 12.44
N VAL A 132 15.15 15.59 12.30
CA VAL A 132 14.51 16.54 11.38
C VAL A 132 15.15 17.87 11.72
N PRO A 133 15.85 18.55 10.78
CA PRO A 133 16.31 19.89 11.07
C PRO A 133 15.06 20.67 11.42
N VAL A 134 14.99 21.15 12.65
CA VAL A 134 13.96 22.10 13.05
C VAL A 134 14.20 23.32 12.17
N VAL A 135 13.46 23.37 11.06
CA VAL A 135 13.37 24.57 10.27
C VAL A 135 12.56 25.52 11.11
N ASP A 136 13.25 26.43 11.81
CA ASP A 136 12.63 27.60 12.39
C ASP A 136 12.11 28.45 11.24
N TRP A 137 10.85 28.23 10.89
CA TRP A 137 10.14 29.12 10.01
C TRP A 137 10.05 30.46 10.73
N PRO A 138 10.57 31.56 10.16
CA PRO A 138 10.29 32.87 10.74
C PRO A 138 8.78 32.99 10.87
N HIS A 139 8.32 33.44 12.03
CA HIS A 139 6.90 33.73 12.26
C HIS A 139 6.48 34.79 11.24
N ILE A 140 6.00 34.34 10.08
CA ILE A 140 5.33 35.20 9.13
C ILE A 140 3.97 35.42 9.77
N ASP A 141 3.82 36.55 10.44
CA ASP A 141 2.51 37.06 10.78
C ASP A 141 1.70 37.08 9.49
N SER A 142 0.68 36.24 9.43
CA SER A 142 -0.11 36.12 8.23
C SER A 142 -0.70 37.49 7.92
N VAL A 143 -0.53 37.96 6.68
CA VAL A 143 -1.14 39.22 6.18
C VAL A 143 -2.65 39.25 6.46
N TYR A 144 -3.25 38.07 6.66
CA TYR A 144 -4.61 37.87 7.12
C TYR A 144 -4.88 38.43 8.54
N ARG A 145 -4.00 38.20 9.52
CA ARG A 145 -4.16 38.71 10.91
C ARG A 145 -4.10 40.22 10.98
N ASP A 146 -3.23 40.85 10.20
CA ASP A 146 -3.13 42.32 10.15
C ASP A 146 -4.37 42.95 9.53
N ARG A 147 -4.87 42.42 8.41
CA ARG A 147 -6.11 42.90 7.80
C ARG A 147 -7.33 42.74 8.70
N VAL A 148 -7.40 41.65 9.46
CA VAL A 148 -8.49 41.41 10.43
C VAL A 148 -8.39 42.36 11.63
N ARG A 149 -7.18 42.61 12.17
CA ARG A 149 -7.01 43.61 13.24
C ARG A 149 -7.33 45.03 12.79
N THR A 150 -6.95 45.41 11.57
CA THR A 150 -7.33 46.72 11.01
C THR A 150 -8.84 46.85 10.81
N ALA A 151 -9.52 45.76 10.42
CA ALA A 151 -10.97 45.77 10.22
C ALA A 151 -11.78 45.80 11.53
N LEU A 152 -11.26 45.21 12.61
CA LEU A 152 -11.92 45.17 13.93
C LEU A 152 -11.55 46.36 14.84
N GLY A 153 -10.61 47.20 14.42
CA GLY A 153 -10.16 48.39 15.15
C GLY A 153 -10.85 49.70 14.72
N ARG A 154 -11.94 49.63 13.96
CA ARG A 154 -12.85 50.74 13.65
C ARG A 154 -14.23 50.43 14.22
#